data_AF-A0A531L4M4-F1
#
_entry.id   AF-A0A531L4M4-F1
#
_cell.length_a   1.000
_cell.length_b   1.000
_cell.length_c   1.000
_cell.angle_alpha   90.00
_cell.angle_beta   90.00
_cell.angle_gamma   90.00
#
_symmetry.space_group_name_H-M   'P 1'
#
loop_
_entity.id
_entity.type
_entity.pdbx_description
1 polymer ?
#
loop_
_entity_poly.entity_id
_entity_poly.type
_entity_poly.pdbx_seq_one_letter_code
_entity_poly.pdbx_strand_id
1 'polypeptide(L)'
;MTKTDIARRVYNHTWKLDPIVRSLLDTDFYKLLMLQMIWGMYPNIDTTFSLLNRTTSVRLAEEIDEAELRDQLDHARTLRFSKKEMIWLGGNTFYGRKQIFEPEFLAWLENFQLPQYELSKRDGQYELTFSGPWMYTTLWEIPALAIINELRSRAAMRAFGPFALDVLYARAKAKMWAKTERLKALPDIRISDFGTRRRHSFLWQRWCVEALKEGIGEAFTGTSNVL
;
A
#
# COMPACT_ATOMS: atom_id res chain seq x y z
N MET A 1 0.04 1.49 -24.28
CA MET A 1 -0.23 0.79 -23.00
C MET A 1 -1.69 0.40 -22.96
N THR A 2 -2.01 -0.88 -22.81
CA THR A 2 -3.37 -1.33 -22.51
C THR A 2 -3.77 -0.74 -21.15
N LYS A 3 -4.73 0.21 -21.15
CA LYS A 3 -5.27 0.77 -19.90
C LYS A 3 -5.84 -0.39 -19.09
N THR A 4 -5.37 -0.55 -17.85
CA THR A 4 -5.85 -1.65 -16.99
C THR A 4 -7.31 -1.39 -16.67
N ASP A 5 -8.18 -2.31 -17.10
CA ASP A 5 -9.59 -2.29 -16.77
C ASP A 5 -9.77 -2.77 -15.32
N ILE A 6 -10.01 -1.81 -14.42
CA ILE A 6 -10.18 -2.04 -12.98
C ILE A 6 -11.43 -2.88 -12.73
N ALA A 7 -12.55 -2.62 -13.43
CA ALA A 7 -13.80 -3.33 -13.22
C ALA A 7 -13.64 -4.81 -13.60
N ARG A 8 -13.03 -5.07 -14.77
CA ARG A 8 -12.72 -6.44 -15.19
C ARG A 8 -11.73 -7.14 -14.25
N ARG A 9 -10.71 -6.42 -13.77
CA ARG A 9 -9.75 -6.97 -12.80
C ARG A 9 -10.42 -7.36 -11.48
N VAL A 10 -11.33 -6.54 -10.98
CA VAL A 10 -12.09 -6.82 -9.74
C VAL A 10 -13.06 -7.98 -9.92
N TYR A 11 -13.70 -8.11 -11.08
CA TYR A 11 -14.61 -9.21 -11.39
C TYR A 11 -13.91 -10.55 -11.62
N ASN A 12 -12.68 -10.55 -12.14
CA ASN A 12 -11.99 -11.79 -12.50
C ASN A 12 -11.50 -12.55 -11.26
N HIS A 13 -12.28 -13.55 -10.83
CA HIS A 13 -11.97 -14.41 -9.68
C HIS A 13 -11.18 -15.69 -10.02
N THR A 14 -10.62 -15.80 -11.23
CA THR A 14 -9.97 -17.04 -11.71
C THR A 14 -8.58 -17.30 -11.11
N TRP A 15 -8.10 -16.47 -10.19
CA TRP A 15 -6.76 -16.56 -9.62
C TRP A 15 -6.78 -17.34 -8.31
N LYS A 16 -5.82 -18.24 -8.13
CA LYS A 16 -5.62 -18.94 -6.84
C LYS A 16 -5.32 -17.94 -5.70
N LEU A 17 -4.58 -16.88 -6.01
CA LEU A 17 -4.36 -15.71 -5.16
C LEU A 17 -4.15 -14.49 -6.06
N ASP A 18 -4.90 -13.40 -5.83
CA ASP A 18 -4.58 -12.09 -6.39
C ASP A 18 -3.92 -11.23 -5.29
N PRO A 19 -2.57 -11.13 -5.26
CA PRO A 19 -1.84 -10.55 -4.15
C PRO A 19 -2.07 -9.04 -4.05
N ILE A 20 -2.43 -8.54 -2.88
CA ILE A 20 -2.72 -7.11 -2.66
C ILE A 20 -1.43 -6.29 -2.64
N VAL A 21 -0.43 -6.79 -1.89
CA VAL A 21 0.89 -6.17 -1.81
C VAL A 21 1.73 -6.71 -2.95
N ARG A 22 2.20 -5.82 -3.84
CA ARG A 22 2.87 -6.22 -5.09
C ARG A 22 4.40 -6.30 -4.95
N SER A 23 4.97 -5.59 -3.99
CA SER A 23 6.39 -5.51 -3.69
C SER A 23 6.59 -4.95 -2.27
N LEU A 24 7.78 -5.11 -1.69
CA LEU A 24 8.19 -4.38 -0.50
C LEU A 24 8.34 -2.87 -0.74
N LEU A 25 8.45 -2.43 -2.00
CA LEU A 25 8.36 -1.01 -2.39
C LEU A 25 6.92 -0.48 -2.49
N ASP A 26 5.91 -1.34 -2.38
CA ASP A 26 4.51 -0.91 -2.27
C ASP A 26 4.21 -0.38 -0.85
N THR A 27 4.93 0.66 -0.48
CA THR A 27 4.95 1.30 0.84
C THR A 27 5.22 2.79 0.69
N ASP A 28 5.06 3.56 1.77
CA ASP A 28 5.37 4.98 1.75
C ASP A 28 6.87 5.23 1.92
N PHE A 29 7.46 6.14 1.15
CA PHE A 29 8.91 6.40 1.11
C PHE A 29 9.54 6.72 2.47
N TYR A 30 8.81 7.43 3.34
CA TYR A 30 9.28 7.75 4.68
C TYR A 30 9.59 6.49 5.51
N LYS A 31 8.94 5.36 5.22
CA LYS A 31 9.22 4.09 5.90
C LYS A 31 10.62 3.56 5.62
N LEU A 32 11.13 3.76 4.40
CA LEU A 32 12.50 3.36 4.05
C LEU A 32 13.53 4.29 4.71
N LEU A 33 13.25 5.61 4.75
CA LEU A 33 14.10 6.58 5.44
C LEU A 33 14.18 6.30 6.95
N MET A 34 13.01 6.09 7.58
CA MET A 34 12.94 5.70 8.99
C MET A 34 13.64 4.35 9.21
N LEU A 35 13.46 3.39 8.31
CA LEU A 35 14.06 2.07 8.44
C LEU A 35 15.59 2.15 8.45
N GLN A 36 16.22 2.90 7.55
CA GLN A 36 17.67 3.10 7.59
C GLN A 36 18.13 3.72 8.91
N MET A 37 17.42 4.75 9.39
CA MET A 37 17.72 5.37 10.68
C MET A 37 17.59 4.37 11.84
N ILE A 38 16.52 3.57 11.88
CA ILE A 38 16.30 2.54 12.90
C ILE A 38 17.41 1.49 12.84
N TRP A 39 17.76 1.02 11.64
CA TRP A 39 18.81 0.04 11.41
C TRP A 39 20.17 0.53 11.90
N GLY A 40 20.53 1.79 11.62
CA GLY A 40 21.83 2.34 12.01
C GLY A 40 21.91 2.79 13.47
N MET A 41 20.84 3.35 14.03
CA MET A 41 20.87 3.99 15.36
C MET A 41 20.23 3.16 16.47
N TYR A 42 19.28 2.29 16.15
CA TYR A 42 18.48 1.53 17.12
C TYR A 42 18.40 0.02 16.78
N PRO A 43 19.51 -0.65 16.39
CA PRO A 43 19.47 -2.03 15.89
C PRO A 43 18.99 -3.06 16.93
N ASN A 44 19.12 -2.76 18.22
CA ASN A 44 18.82 -3.68 19.33
C ASN A 44 17.50 -3.34 20.04
N ILE A 45 16.66 -2.48 19.47
CA ILE A 45 15.37 -2.10 20.07
C ILE A 45 14.26 -2.98 19.52
N ASP A 46 13.52 -3.63 20.41
CA ASP A 46 12.29 -4.34 20.08
C ASP A 46 11.08 -3.43 20.15
N THR A 47 10.12 -3.65 19.24
CA THR A 47 8.85 -2.94 19.21
C THR A 47 7.72 -3.87 18.82
N THR A 48 6.52 -3.57 19.31
CA THR A 48 5.28 -4.20 18.85
C THR A 48 4.41 -3.18 18.12
N PHE A 49 4.02 -3.51 16.89
CA PHE A 49 2.97 -2.80 16.16
C PHE A 49 1.66 -3.57 16.31
N SER A 50 0.55 -2.85 16.47
CA SER A 50 -0.78 -3.45 16.57
C SER A 50 -1.77 -2.73 15.66
N LEU A 51 -2.54 -3.49 14.89
CA LEU A 51 -3.68 -2.97 14.15
C LEU A 51 -4.80 -2.63 15.12
N LEU A 52 -5.30 -1.39 15.05
CA LEU A 52 -6.45 -0.96 15.83
C LEU A 52 -7.55 -0.43 14.90
N ASN A 53 -8.71 -1.09 14.89
CA ASN A 53 -9.91 -0.52 14.31
C ASN A 53 -10.55 0.45 15.31
N ARG A 54 -10.44 1.75 15.04
CA ARG A 54 -11.02 2.81 15.89
C ARG A 54 -12.53 2.96 15.71
N THR A 55 -13.13 2.31 14.71
CA THR A 55 -14.59 2.38 14.44
C THR A 55 -15.23 1.05 14.82
N THR A 56 -15.58 0.89 16.09
CA THR A 56 -16.06 -0.39 16.64
C THR A 56 -17.41 -0.86 16.10
N SER A 57 -18.22 0.04 15.55
CA SER A 57 -19.46 -0.31 14.84
C SER A 57 -19.22 -1.08 13.55
N VAL A 58 -18.02 -0.96 12.96
CA VAL A 58 -17.60 -1.74 11.80
C VAL A 58 -16.90 -3.00 12.30
N ARG A 59 -17.51 -4.16 12.10
CA ARG A 59 -17.00 -5.45 12.59
C ARG A 59 -16.15 -6.13 11.51
N LEU A 60 -14.84 -5.84 11.49
CA LEU A 60 -13.93 -6.28 10.43
C LEU A 60 -13.91 -7.80 10.23
N ALA A 61 -14.06 -8.57 11.31
CA ALA A 61 -14.03 -10.01 11.25
C ALA A 61 -15.37 -10.64 10.79
N GLU A 62 -16.35 -9.82 10.45
CA GLU A 62 -17.60 -10.21 9.76
C GLU A 62 -17.57 -9.83 8.28
N GLU A 63 -16.73 -8.87 7.89
CA GLU A 63 -16.59 -8.43 6.50
C GLU A 63 -15.47 -9.17 5.76
N ILE A 64 -14.37 -9.47 6.45
CA ILE A 64 -13.16 -10.06 5.86
C ILE A 64 -13.02 -11.50 6.36
N ASP A 65 -12.89 -12.43 5.43
CA ASP A 65 -12.59 -13.82 5.73
C ASP A 65 -11.17 -13.97 6.32
N GLU A 66 -11.04 -14.75 7.40
CA GLU A 66 -9.77 -14.88 8.11
C GLU A 66 -8.71 -15.62 7.28
N ALA A 67 -9.10 -16.63 6.51
CA ALA A 67 -8.18 -17.37 5.66
C ALA A 67 -7.67 -16.47 4.53
N GLU A 68 -8.53 -15.67 3.90
CA GLU A 68 -8.09 -14.68 2.90
C GLU A 68 -7.14 -13.63 3.50
N LEU A 69 -7.38 -13.19 4.73
CA LEU A 69 -6.46 -12.27 5.43
C LEU A 69 -5.10 -12.94 5.66
N ARG A 70 -5.07 -14.17 6.16
CA ARG A 70 -3.83 -14.92 6.39
C ARG A 70 -3.07 -15.17 5.09
N ASP A 71 -3.75 -15.58 4.02
CA ASP A 71 -3.13 -15.79 2.70
C ASP A 71 -2.41 -14.53 2.18
N GLN A 72 -3.01 -13.35 2.38
CA GLN A 72 -2.41 -12.08 1.95
C GLN A 72 -1.23 -11.65 2.84
N LEU A 73 -1.36 -11.83 4.16
CA LEU A 73 -0.27 -11.56 5.11
C LEU A 73 0.92 -12.50 4.88
N ASP A 74 0.65 -13.78 4.67
CA ASP A 74 1.67 -14.79 4.40
C ASP A 74 2.36 -14.52 3.08
N HIS A 75 1.60 -14.19 2.02
CA HIS A 75 2.19 -13.76 0.75
C HIS A 75 3.10 -12.55 0.92
N ALA A 76 2.68 -11.51 1.66
CA ALA A 76 3.50 -10.31 1.87
C ALA A 76 4.87 -10.64 2.49
N ARG A 77 4.94 -11.65 3.37
CA ARG A 77 6.19 -12.12 3.97
C ARG A 77 7.09 -12.88 3.01
N THR A 78 6.53 -13.46 1.95
CA THR A 78 7.34 -14.13 0.91
C THR A 78 8.10 -13.15 0.03
N LEU A 79 7.68 -11.88 -0.01
CA LEU A 79 8.28 -10.87 -0.87
C LEU A 79 9.75 -10.62 -0.50
N ARG A 80 10.53 -10.27 -1.53
CA ARG A 80 11.88 -9.72 -1.46
C ARG A 80 11.95 -8.50 -2.34
N PHE A 81 12.91 -7.62 -2.07
CA PHE A 81 13.28 -6.62 -3.06
C PHE A 81 13.88 -7.32 -4.27
N SER A 82 13.36 -6.99 -5.45
CA SER A 82 13.93 -7.46 -6.70
C SER A 82 15.22 -6.73 -7.01
N LYS A 83 16.06 -7.34 -7.86
CA LYS A 83 17.30 -6.72 -8.34
C LYS A 83 17.07 -5.33 -8.95
N LYS A 84 15.97 -5.13 -9.67
CA LYS A 84 15.63 -3.83 -10.28
C LYS A 84 15.31 -2.76 -9.24
N GLU A 85 14.59 -3.14 -8.20
CA GLU A 85 14.21 -2.26 -7.10
C GLU A 85 15.43 -1.87 -6.26
N MET A 86 16.33 -2.81 -5.98
CA MET A 86 17.60 -2.54 -5.30
C MET A 86 18.51 -1.59 -6.09
N ILE A 87 18.65 -1.81 -7.41
CA ILE A 87 19.41 -0.90 -8.29
C ILE A 87 18.78 0.50 -8.28
N TRP A 88 17.45 0.59 -8.31
CA TRP A 88 16.75 1.87 -8.29
C TRP A 88 16.95 2.61 -6.96
N LEU A 89 16.86 1.91 -5.82
CA LEU A 89 17.11 2.50 -4.50
C LEU A 89 18.55 3.03 -4.37
N GLY A 90 19.55 2.28 -4.84
CA GLY A 90 20.96 2.70 -4.77
C GLY A 90 21.36 3.77 -5.78
N GLY A 91 20.71 3.82 -6.96
CA GLY A 91 21.10 4.70 -8.05
C GLY A 91 20.31 6.00 -8.16
N ASN A 92 19.09 6.07 -7.62
CA ASN A 92 18.20 7.20 -7.86
C ASN A 92 18.55 8.42 -6.97
N THR A 93 18.16 9.60 -7.44
CA THR A 93 18.31 10.86 -6.69
C THR A 93 17.02 11.15 -5.95
N PHE A 94 17.10 11.33 -4.64
CA PHE A 94 15.96 11.67 -3.80
C PHE A 94 16.23 12.99 -3.09
N TYR A 95 15.27 13.91 -3.15
CA TYR A 95 15.41 15.25 -2.54
C TYR A 95 16.72 15.97 -2.93
N GLY A 96 17.15 15.81 -4.19
CA GLY A 96 18.39 16.41 -4.70
C GLY A 96 19.69 15.73 -4.24
N ARG A 97 19.61 14.64 -3.46
CA ARG A 97 20.78 13.86 -3.02
C ARG A 97 20.83 12.51 -3.72
N LYS A 98 22.00 12.16 -4.25
CA LYS A 98 22.29 10.83 -4.78
C LYS A 98 22.66 9.91 -3.61
N GLN A 99 22.36 8.62 -3.74
CA GLN A 99 22.79 7.58 -2.79
C GLN A 99 22.43 7.91 -1.33
N ILE A 100 21.17 8.30 -1.09
CA ILE A 100 20.69 8.56 0.27
C ILE A 100 20.62 7.30 1.14
N PHE A 101 20.66 6.11 0.51
CA PHE A 101 20.71 4.83 1.19
C PHE A 101 22.14 4.31 1.22
N GLU A 102 22.63 4.00 2.41
CA GLU A 102 23.99 3.50 2.62
C GLU A 102 24.16 2.12 1.97
N PRO A 103 25.32 1.82 1.34
CA PRO A 103 25.56 0.52 0.71
C PRO A 103 25.35 -0.67 1.65
N GLU A 104 25.80 -0.55 2.91
CA GLU A 104 25.66 -1.57 3.95
C GLU A 104 24.18 -1.78 4.32
N PHE A 105 23.41 -0.70 4.42
CA PHE A 105 21.97 -0.76 4.63
C PHE A 105 21.27 -1.47 3.46
N LEU A 106 21.64 -1.15 2.21
CA LEU A 106 21.08 -1.81 1.03
C LEU A 106 21.42 -3.30 0.97
N ALA A 107 22.65 -3.70 1.36
CA ALA A 107 23.04 -5.10 1.43
C ALA A 107 22.23 -5.89 2.48
N TRP A 108 21.93 -5.26 3.62
CA TRP A 108 21.01 -5.83 4.60
C TRP A 108 19.57 -5.89 4.06
N LEU A 109 19.11 -4.81 3.41
CA LEU A 109 17.75 -4.68 2.89
C LEU A 109 17.45 -5.70 1.78
N GLU A 110 18.42 -6.07 0.96
CA GLU A 110 18.28 -7.10 -0.09
C GLU A 110 17.76 -8.44 0.47
N ASN A 111 18.16 -8.78 1.69
CA ASN A 111 17.80 -10.03 2.37
C ASN A 111 16.56 -9.90 3.27
N PHE A 112 15.97 -8.71 3.34
CA PHE A 112 14.85 -8.41 4.22
C PHE A 112 13.60 -9.24 3.92
N GLN A 113 12.91 -9.65 4.98
CA GLN A 113 11.55 -10.16 4.94
C GLN A 113 10.72 -9.56 6.06
N LEU A 114 9.41 -9.47 5.84
CA LEU A 114 8.48 -9.19 6.90
C LEU A 114 8.48 -10.34 7.94
N PRO A 115 8.58 -10.04 9.24
CA PRO A 115 8.61 -11.05 10.29
C PRO A 115 7.25 -11.76 10.45
N GLN A 116 7.17 -12.74 11.35
CA GLN A 116 5.91 -13.37 11.75
C GLN A 116 4.93 -12.33 12.32
N TYR A 117 3.64 -12.67 12.30
CA TYR A 117 2.57 -11.88 12.90
C TYR A 117 1.71 -12.79 13.79
N GLU A 118 0.99 -12.19 14.73
CA GLU A 118 -0.07 -12.86 15.48
C GLU A 118 -1.40 -12.28 15.04
N LEU A 119 -2.36 -13.15 14.73
CA LEU A 119 -3.70 -12.77 14.33
C LEU A 119 -4.69 -13.56 15.17
N SER A 120 -5.55 -12.85 15.89
CA SER A 120 -6.68 -13.40 16.63
C SER A 120 -7.96 -12.64 16.29
N LYS A 121 -9.10 -13.28 16.58
CA LYS A 121 -10.42 -12.69 16.43
C LYS A 121 -11.04 -12.49 17.81
N ARG A 122 -11.49 -11.27 18.09
CA ARG A 122 -12.14 -10.92 19.36
C ARG A 122 -13.26 -9.92 19.10
N ASP A 123 -14.45 -10.19 19.62
CA ASP A 123 -15.61 -9.28 19.57
C ASP A 123 -15.93 -8.73 18.16
N GLY A 124 -15.79 -9.59 17.13
CA GLY A 124 -16.03 -9.20 15.73
C GLY A 124 -14.92 -8.33 15.10
N GLN A 125 -13.79 -8.17 15.78
CA GLN A 125 -12.60 -7.48 15.28
C GLN A 125 -11.43 -8.46 15.09
N TYR A 126 -10.48 -8.06 14.25
CA TYR A 126 -9.17 -8.70 14.19
C TYR A 126 -8.19 -7.93 15.08
N GLU A 127 -7.51 -8.67 15.96
CA GLU A 127 -6.32 -8.18 16.66
C GLU A 127 -5.11 -8.74 15.90
N LEU A 128 -4.35 -7.85 15.25
CA LEU A 128 -3.19 -8.20 14.43
C LEU A 128 -1.96 -7.49 15.01
N THR A 129 -0.96 -8.26 15.44
CA THR A 129 0.25 -7.74 16.08
C THR A 129 1.51 -8.21 15.38
N PHE A 130 2.56 -7.40 15.46
CA PHE A 130 3.87 -7.65 14.89
C PHE A 130 4.93 -7.29 15.94
N SER A 131 5.56 -8.30 16.54
CA SER A 131 6.53 -8.12 17.63
C SER A 131 7.92 -8.58 17.19
N GLY A 132 8.96 -7.87 17.62
CA GLY A 132 10.36 -8.19 17.33
C GLY A 132 11.21 -6.93 17.12
N PRO A 133 12.41 -7.07 16.53
CA PRO A 133 13.31 -5.94 16.36
C PRO A 133 12.66 -4.88 15.47
N TRP A 134 12.80 -3.62 15.86
CA TRP A 134 12.10 -2.49 15.23
C TRP A 134 12.37 -2.38 13.73
N MET A 135 13.61 -2.66 13.31
CA MET A 135 13.99 -2.69 11.89
C MET A 135 13.22 -3.73 11.07
N TYR A 136 12.68 -4.78 11.68
CA TYR A 136 11.85 -5.77 10.99
C TYR A 136 10.36 -5.44 11.06
N THR A 137 9.86 -5.02 12.22
CA THR A 137 8.42 -4.79 12.41
C THR A 137 7.93 -3.47 11.79
N THR A 138 8.77 -2.45 11.64
CA THR A 138 8.37 -1.12 11.15
C THR A 138 7.74 -1.11 9.75
N LEU A 139 8.14 -2.06 8.88
CA LEU A 139 7.62 -2.18 7.52
C LEU A 139 6.26 -2.88 7.45
N TRP A 140 5.75 -3.47 8.52
CA TRP A 140 4.42 -4.08 8.52
C TRP A 140 3.27 -3.06 8.43
N GLU A 141 3.47 -1.83 8.88
CA GLU A 141 2.40 -0.83 9.02
C GLU A 141 1.61 -0.61 7.71
N ILE A 142 2.32 -0.35 6.61
CA ILE A 142 1.67 0.00 5.33
C ILE A 142 1.07 -1.23 4.63
N PRO A 143 1.80 -2.35 4.47
CA PRO A 143 1.26 -3.60 3.92
C PRO A 143 0.02 -4.09 4.65
N ALA A 144 0.04 -4.12 5.99
CA ALA A 144 -1.09 -4.61 6.79
C ALA A 144 -2.35 -3.76 6.56
N LEU A 145 -2.20 -2.43 6.55
CA LEU A 145 -3.31 -1.52 6.31
C LEU A 145 -3.82 -1.62 4.86
N ALA A 146 -2.93 -1.74 3.87
CA ALA A 146 -3.32 -1.91 2.47
C ALA A 146 -4.09 -3.22 2.25
N ILE A 147 -3.64 -4.33 2.86
CA ILE A 147 -4.31 -5.64 2.83
C ILE A 147 -5.73 -5.53 3.39
N ILE A 148 -5.88 -5.01 4.61
CA ILE A 148 -7.19 -4.90 5.25
C ILE A 148 -8.14 -4.02 4.42
N ASN A 149 -7.70 -2.85 3.96
CA ASN A 149 -8.57 -1.95 3.19
C ASN A 149 -8.97 -2.53 1.84
N GLU A 150 -8.07 -3.21 1.13
CA GLU A 150 -8.40 -3.81 -0.15
C GLU A 150 -9.26 -5.07 0.02
N LEU A 151 -9.05 -5.89 1.06
CA LEU A 151 -9.95 -7.01 1.39
C LEU A 151 -11.38 -6.53 1.70
N ARG A 152 -11.54 -5.45 2.48
CA ARG A 152 -12.86 -4.84 2.68
C ARG A 152 -13.50 -4.40 1.38
N SER A 153 -12.72 -3.76 0.51
CA SER A 153 -13.20 -3.30 -0.80
C SER A 153 -13.64 -4.49 -1.66
N ARG A 154 -12.86 -5.58 -1.68
CA ARG A 154 -13.21 -6.83 -2.37
C ARG A 154 -14.48 -7.46 -1.80
N ALA A 155 -14.61 -7.55 -0.48
CA ALA A 155 -15.78 -8.11 0.19
C ALA A 155 -17.05 -7.31 -0.15
N ALA A 156 -16.99 -5.98 -0.04
CA ALA A 156 -18.11 -5.09 -0.35
C ALA A 156 -18.54 -5.15 -1.82
N MET A 157 -17.62 -5.51 -2.73
CA MET A 157 -17.88 -5.62 -4.16
C MET A 157 -18.20 -7.03 -4.64
N ARG A 158 -18.07 -8.06 -3.79
CA ARG A 158 -18.19 -9.48 -4.17
C ARG A 158 -19.53 -9.82 -4.82
N ALA A 159 -20.61 -9.14 -4.43
CA ALA A 159 -21.95 -9.38 -4.95
C ALA A 159 -22.25 -8.67 -6.29
N PHE A 160 -21.37 -7.79 -6.77
CA PHE A 160 -21.61 -7.02 -7.98
C PHE A 160 -21.20 -7.79 -9.24
N GLY A 161 -22.10 -7.84 -10.22
CA GLY A 161 -21.78 -8.33 -11.56
C GLY A 161 -20.92 -7.34 -12.38
N PRO A 162 -20.40 -7.76 -13.55
CA PRO A 162 -19.48 -6.98 -14.36
C PRO A 162 -19.99 -5.58 -14.71
N PHE A 163 -21.26 -5.47 -15.10
CA PHE A 163 -21.87 -4.20 -15.49
C PHE A 163 -22.00 -3.24 -14.31
N ALA A 164 -22.38 -3.74 -13.13
CA ALA A 164 -22.49 -2.91 -11.93
C ALA A 164 -21.12 -2.37 -11.49
N LEU A 165 -20.07 -3.19 -11.58
CA LEU A 165 -18.69 -2.77 -11.30
C LEU A 165 -18.19 -1.73 -12.31
N ASP A 166 -18.50 -1.89 -13.60
CA ASP A 166 -18.11 -0.91 -14.61
C ASP A 166 -18.76 0.46 -14.35
N VAL A 167 -20.07 0.49 -14.08
CA VAL A 167 -20.79 1.72 -13.71
C VAL A 167 -20.22 2.33 -12.42
N LEU A 168 -19.92 1.51 -11.40
CA LEU A 168 -19.32 1.97 -10.15
C LEU A 168 -18.00 2.69 -10.41
N TYR A 169 -17.08 2.06 -11.15
CA TYR A 169 -15.79 2.67 -11.46
C TYR A 169 -15.89 3.84 -12.41
N ALA A 170 -16.79 3.84 -13.39
CA ALA A 170 -17.03 4.99 -14.25
C ALA A 170 -17.43 6.23 -13.43
N ARG A 171 -18.37 6.06 -12.48
CA ARG A 171 -18.79 7.14 -11.57
C ARG A 171 -17.67 7.57 -10.62
N ALA A 172 -16.88 6.63 -10.10
CA ALA A 172 -15.74 6.94 -9.25
C ALA A 172 -14.67 7.77 -10.00
N LYS A 173 -14.37 7.40 -11.25
CA LYS A 173 -13.45 8.13 -12.13
C LYS A 173 -13.94 9.55 -12.41
N ALA A 174 -15.22 9.70 -12.77
CA ALA A 174 -15.83 11.01 -12.98
C ALA A 174 -15.75 11.91 -11.73
N LYS A 175 -16.03 11.34 -10.55
CA LYS A 175 -15.93 12.05 -9.27
C LYS A 175 -14.50 12.50 -8.98
N MET A 176 -13.51 11.66 -9.26
CA MET A 176 -12.10 12.03 -9.09
C MET A 176 -11.69 13.13 -10.06
N TRP A 177 -12.02 12.98 -11.35
CA TRP A 177 -11.69 13.98 -12.37
C TRP A 177 -12.30 15.35 -12.08
N ALA A 178 -13.56 15.40 -11.62
CA ALA A 178 -14.19 16.65 -11.22
C ALA A 178 -13.43 17.38 -10.09
N LYS A 179 -12.78 16.64 -9.17
CA LYS A 179 -11.90 17.24 -8.16
C LYS A 179 -10.61 17.74 -8.79
N THR A 180 -10.02 16.98 -9.71
CA THR A 180 -8.83 17.40 -10.46
C THR A 180 -9.06 18.73 -11.20
N GLU A 181 -10.21 18.89 -11.87
CA GLU A 181 -10.58 20.16 -12.53
C GLU A 181 -10.68 21.32 -11.55
N ARG A 182 -11.22 21.10 -10.34
CA ARG A 182 -11.25 22.14 -9.30
C ARG A 182 -9.85 22.53 -8.81
N LEU A 183 -8.92 21.58 -8.75
CA LEU A 183 -7.54 21.84 -8.34
C LEU A 183 -6.77 22.62 -9.41
N LYS A 184 -7.04 22.40 -10.70
CA LYS A 184 -6.46 23.19 -11.80
C LYS A 184 -6.74 24.69 -11.68
N ALA A 185 -7.87 25.06 -11.08
CA ALA A 185 -8.24 26.46 -10.88
C ALA A 185 -7.42 27.18 -9.78
N LEU A 186 -6.52 26.46 -9.09
CA LEU A 186 -5.70 26.99 -8.00
C LEU A 186 -4.22 27.02 -8.44
N PRO A 187 -3.70 28.14 -8.96
CA PRO A 187 -2.39 28.20 -9.63
C PRO A 187 -1.19 27.89 -8.72
N ASP A 188 -1.28 28.20 -7.42
CA ASP A 188 -0.18 28.03 -6.47
C ASP A 188 -0.21 26.71 -5.70
N ILE A 189 -1.20 25.85 -6.00
CA ILE A 189 -1.36 24.61 -5.24
C ILE A 189 -0.24 23.61 -5.53
N ARG A 190 0.22 22.91 -4.50
CA ARG A 190 1.15 21.79 -4.61
C ARG A 190 0.59 20.60 -3.84
N ILE A 191 0.50 19.45 -4.51
CA ILE A 191 -0.15 18.25 -3.98
C ILE A 191 0.71 17.03 -4.28
N SER A 192 0.86 16.18 -3.27
CA SER A 192 1.38 14.82 -3.45
C SER A 192 0.33 13.79 -3.06
N ASP A 193 0.43 12.59 -3.63
CA ASP A 193 -0.33 11.42 -3.18
C ASP A 193 0.28 10.87 -1.89
N PHE A 194 -0.59 10.59 -0.92
CA PHE A 194 -0.24 9.97 0.38
C PHE A 194 -1.28 8.91 0.77
N GLY A 195 -1.89 8.27 -0.22
CA GLY A 195 -3.06 7.42 -0.06
C GLY A 195 -2.79 5.95 0.25
N THR A 196 -1.54 5.48 0.20
CA THR A 196 -1.19 4.04 0.17
C THR A 196 -1.90 3.22 1.24
N ARG A 197 -1.77 3.61 2.52
CA ARG A 197 -2.30 2.85 3.66
C ARG A 197 -3.83 2.73 3.72
N ARG A 198 -4.56 3.60 3.02
CA ARG A 198 -6.04 3.67 3.03
C ARG A 198 -6.63 3.64 1.63
N ARG A 199 -5.87 3.17 0.64
CA ARG A 199 -6.35 3.05 -0.73
C ARG A 199 -7.48 2.04 -0.81
N HIS A 200 -8.42 2.28 -1.71
CA HIS A 200 -9.45 1.31 -2.08
C HIS A 200 -8.80 0.02 -2.63
N SER A 201 -7.85 0.18 -3.55
CA SER A 201 -7.04 -0.92 -4.08
C SER A 201 -5.78 -0.38 -4.72
N PHE A 202 -4.79 -1.24 -4.94
CA PHE A 202 -3.55 -0.90 -5.66
C PHE A 202 -3.84 -0.26 -7.02
N LEU A 203 -4.70 -0.88 -7.83
CA LEU A 203 -5.04 -0.39 -9.17
C LEU A 203 -5.82 0.94 -9.13
N TRP A 204 -6.65 1.14 -8.11
CA TRP A 204 -7.37 2.41 -7.94
C TRP A 204 -6.43 3.55 -7.57
N GLN A 205 -5.48 3.33 -6.66
CA GLN A 205 -4.46 4.34 -6.32
C GLN A 205 -3.65 4.72 -7.56
N ARG A 206 -3.16 3.72 -8.32
CA ARG A 206 -2.43 3.97 -9.57
C ARG A 206 -3.23 4.84 -10.55
N TRP A 207 -4.52 4.54 -10.73
CA TRP A 207 -5.37 5.34 -11.61
C TRP A 207 -5.56 6.78 -11.11
N CYS A 208 -5.74 6.98 -9.80
CA CYS A 208 -5.88 8.32 -9.21
C CYS A 208 -4.60 9.14 -9.34
N VAL A 209 -3.43 8.53 -9.12
CA VAL A 209 -2.12 9.17 -9.28
C VAL A 209 -1.92 9.62 -10.73
N GLU A 210 -2.24 8.77 -11.71
CA GLU A 210 -2.14 9.13 -13.12
C GLU A 210 -3.10 10.28 -13.48
N ALA A 211 -4.35 10.22 -13.00
CA ALA A 211 -5.32 11.28 -13.23
C ALA A 211 -4.89 12.64 -12.62
N LEU A 212 -4.26 12.63 -11.44
CA LEU A 212 -3.69 13.86 -10.86
C LEU A 212 -2.49 14.36 -11.67
N LYS A 213 -1.58 13.46 -12.06
CA LYS A 213 -0.40 13.81 -12.86
C LYS A 213 -0.79 14.43 -14.21
N GLU A 214 -1.73 13.81 -14.93
CA GLU A 214 -2.24 14.34 -16.20
C GLU A 214 -3.02 15.64 -16.02
N GLY A 215 -3.80 15.75 -14.94
CA GLY A 215 -4.71 16.87 -14.75
C GLY A 215 -4.04 18.12 -14.21
N ILE A 216 -3.28 18.05 -13.12
CA ILE A 216 -2.70 19.25 -12.49
C ILE A 216 -1.21 19.45 -12.84
N GLY A 217 -0.62 18.57 -13.66
CA GLY A 217 0.74 18.75 -14.20
C GLY A 217 1.78 18.98 -13.10
N GLU A 218 2.54 20.07 -13.21
CA GLU A 218 3.59 20.42 -12.26
C GLU A 218 3.09 20.67 -10.82
N ALA A 219 1.81 20.99 -10.62
CA ALA A 219 1.23 21.10 -9.29
C ALA A 219 1.19 19.75 -8.56
N PHE A 220 1.25 18.63 -9.28
CA PHE A 220 1.45 17.31 -8.70
C PHE A 220 2.94 17.04 -8.44
N THR A 221 3.34 17.05 -7.16
CA THR A 221 4.74 16.98 -6.76
C THR A 221 5.27 15.56 -6.56
N GLY A 222 4.41 14.54 -6.66
CA GLY A 222 4.79 13.14 -6.56
C GLY A 222 3.85 12.30 -5.69
N THR A 223 4.30 11.09 -5.35
CA THR A 223 3.59 10.16 -4.46
C THR A 223 4.55 9.66 -3.38
N SER A 224 4.03 9.31 -2.21
CA SER A 224 4.81 8.55 -1.24
C SER A 224 5.01 7.10 -1.63
N ASN A 225 4.15 6.52 -2.45
CA ASN A 225 4.31 5.13 -2.86
C ASN A 225 5.57 5.00 -3.72
N VAL A 226 6.49 4.12 -3.34
CA VAL A 226 7.80 4.01 -3.99
C VAL A 226 7.74 3.21 -5.30
N LEU A 227 6.76 2.31 -5.44
CA LEU A 227 6.59 1.40 -6.59
C LEU A 227 5.86 2.04 -7.78
#